data_AF-A0A2H9LC60-F1
#
_entry.id   AF-A0A2H9LC60-F1
#
_cell.length_a   1.000
_cell.length_b   1.000
_cell.length_c   1.000
_cell.angle_alpha   90.00
_cell.angle_beta   90.00
_cell.angle_gamma   90.00
#
_symmetry.space_group_name_H-M   'P 1'
#
loop_
_entity.id
_entity.type
_entity.pdbx_description
1 polymer ?
#
loop_
_entity_poly.entity_id
_entity_poly.type
_entity_poly.pdbx_seq_one_letter_code
_entity_poly.pdbx_strand_id
1 'polypeptide(L)'
;MGFLDFLFGRQILNDKRRDAVTAFRKKAIATLEELARETKSEIDKELYYHMIENVKNNPLVFYPRKNIKEEIVNYGPFQSVSVTKGEHVSAYTQITKGSEQHIVKSDYINLPAEHVFHGDKMTVDGVFTIAHEYAHFPKPVLGPFAQRYRLNHEQAEELAADILSAKLAARLGFNEAQIMPHFYGREIVYGSFPFMAWIKKVVERK
;
A
#
# COMPACT_ATOMS: atom_id res chain seq x y z
N MET A 1 -15.34 -15.51 4.55
CA MET A 1 -15.75 -14.19 4.00
C MET A 1 -15.71 -13.21 5.16
N GLY A 2 -14.94 -12.13 5.07
CA GLY A 2 -14.69 -11.22 6.20
C GLY A 2 -15.83 -10.20 6.40
N PHE A 3 -15.96 -9.68 7.63
CA PHE A 3 -16.94 -8.64 7.97
C PHE A 3 -16.73 -7.33 7.18
N LEU A 4 -15.49 -7.02 6.80
CA LEU A 4 -15.16 -5.86 5.96
C LEU A 4 -15.59 -6.04 4.49
N ASP A 5 -15.49 -7.27 3.96
CA ASP A 5 -16.02 -7.59 2.62
C ASP A 5 -17.54 -7.43 2.57
N PHE A 6 -18.22 -7.69 3.70
CA PHE A 6 -19.66 -7.54 3.84
C PHE A 6 -20.08 -6.06 3.88
N LEU A 7 -19.37 -5.21 4.61
CA LEU A 7 -19.70 -3.78 4.74
C LEU A 7 -19.32 -2.94 3.52
N PHE A 8 -18.16 -3.17 2.92
CA PHE A 8 -17.63 -2.31 1.86
C PHE A 8 -17.41 -3.05 0.52
N GLY A 9 -17.34 -4.38 0.55
CA GLY A 9 -16.81 -5.18 -0.56
C GLY A 9 -17.82 -5.53 -1.67
N ARG A 10 -19.12 -5.72 -1.39
CA ARG A 10 -20.01 -6.34 -2.39
C ARG A 10 -20.30 -5.48 -3.63
N GLN A 11 -20.44 -4.16 -3.50
CA GLN A 11 -20.67 -3.29 -4.68
C GLN A 11 -19.37 -2.77 -5.31
N ILE A 12 -18.28 -2.69 -4.53
CA ILE A 12 -17.02 -2.10 -4.98
C ILE A 12 -16.10 -3.15 -5.60
N LEU A 13 -16.04 -4.36 -5.05
CA LEU A 13 -15.22 -5.44 -5.57
C LEU A 13 -16.11 -6.46 -6.30
N ASN A 14 -16.52 -6.14 -7.52
CA ASN A 14 -17.07 -7.14 -8.43
C ASN A 14 -16.02 -8.22 -8.73
N ASP A 15 -16.44 -9.33 -9.34
CA ASP A 15 -15.57 -10.50 -9.53
C ASP A 15 -14.31 -10.15 -10.34
N LYS A 16 -14.43 -9.30 -11.38
CA LYS A 16 -13.28 -8.84 -12.17
C LYS A 16 -12.27 -8.04 -11.35
N ARG A 17 -12.74 -7.14 -10.48
CA ARG A 17 -11.86 -6.36 -9.59
C ARG A 17 -11.18 -7.27 -8.56
N ARG A 18 -11.88 -8.27 -8.03
CA ARG A 18 -11.29 -9.28 -7.12
C ARG A 18 -10.22 -10.12 -7.82
N ASP A 19 -10.48 -10.54 -9.04
CA ASP A 19 -9.52 -11.29 -9.85
C ASP A 19 -8.29 -10.45 -10.16
N ALA A 20 -8.48 -9.16 -10.49
CA ALA A 20 -7.37 -8.23 -10.73
C ALA A 20 -6.48 -8.04 -9.49
N VAL A 21 -7.08 -7.80 -8.31
CA VAL A 21 -6.34 -7.68 -7.04
C VAL A 21 -5.60 -8.98 -6.71
N THR A 22 -6.26 -10.13 -6.88
CA THR A 22 -5.68 -11.44 -6.61
C THR A 22 -4.51 -11.73 -7.55
N ALA A 23 -4.66 -11.44 -8.84
CA ALA A 23 -3.61 -11.59 -9.84
C ALA A 23 -2.43 -10.65 -9.55
N PHE A 24 -2.70 -9.40 -9.16
CA PHE A 24 -1.67 -8.46 -8.72
C PHE A 24 -0.90 -9.00 -7.51
N ARG A 25 -1.58 -9.38 -6.42
CA ARG A 25 -0.93 -9.92 -5.19
C ARG A 25 -0.05 -11.13 -5.50
N LYS A 26 -0.54 -12.06 -6.33
CA LYS A 26 0.23 -13.24 -6.76
C LYS A 26 1.50 -12.87 -7.52
N LYS A 27 1.39 -11.95 -8.49
CA LYS A 27 2.56 -11.46 -9.25
C LYS A 27 3.53 -10.71 -8.35
N ALA A 28 3.02 -9.86 -7.46
CA ALA A 28 3.83 -9.08 -6.54
C ALA A 28 4.69 -9.99 -5.64
N ILE A 29 4.10 -11.02 -5.03
CA ILE A 29 4.84 -11.99 -4.21
C ILE A 29 5.94 -12.66 -5.03
N ALA A 30 5.62 -13.19 -6.22
CA ALA A 30 6.60 -13.88 -7.06
C ALA A 30 7.78 -12.95 -7.46
N THR A 31 7.47 -11.70 -7.81
CA THR A 31 8.47 -10.69 -8.16
C THR A 31 9.33 -10.28 -6.96
N LEU A 32 8.75 -10.13 -5.77
CA LEU A 32 9.50 -9.82 -4.55
C LEU A 32 10.42 -10.98 -4.14
N GLU A 33 9.99 -12.23 -4.32
CA GLU A 33 10.82 -13.40 -4.07
C GLU A 33 12.02 -13.47 -5.04
N GLU A 34 11.82 -13.08 -6.30
CA GLU A 34 12.90 -12.97 -7.28
C GLU A 34 13.91 -11.89 -6.89
N LEU A 35 13.42 -10.69 -6.56
CA LEU A 35 14.24 -9.58 -6.07
C LEU A 35 15.05 -9.95 -4.82
N ALA A 36 14.46 -10.71 -3.88
CA ALA A 36 15.13 -11.20 -2.68
C ALA A 36 16.22 -12.24 -2.97
N ARG A 37 16.09 -13.03 -4.04
CA ARG A 37 17.13 -13.98 -4.47
C ARG A 37 18.29 -13.28 -5.18
N GLU A 38 18.02 -12.21 -5.92
CA GLU A 38 19.02 -11.52 -6.75
C GLU A 38 19.83 -10.47 -5.98
N THR A 39 19.23 -9.86 -4.95
CA THR A 39 19.93 -8.84 -4.17
C THR A 39 21.08 -9.43 -3.35
N LYS A 40 22.20 -8.71 -3.32
CA LYS A 40 23.35 -9.01 -2.44
C LYS A 40 23.27 -8.25 -1.11
N SER A 41 22.28 -7.38 -0.93
CA SER A 41 22.11 -6.60 0.29
C SER A 41 21.14 -7.30 1.22
N GLU A 42 21.64 -7.69 2.41
CA GLU A 42 20.80 -8.29 3.45
C GLU A 42 19.65 -7.38 3.90
N ILE A 43 19.89 -6.06 3.95
CA ILE A 43 18.85 -5.07 4.25
C ILE A 43 17.74 -5.09 3.18
N ASP A 44 18.11 -5.02 1.90
CA ASP A 44 17.10 -5.07 0.82
C ASP A 44 16.33 -6.39 0.85
N LYS A 45 17.02 -7.50 1.16
CA LYS A 45 16.42 -8.83 1.26
C LYS A 45 15.39 -8.90 2.39
N GLU A 46 15.71 -8.37 3.56
CA GLU A 46 14.80 -8.24 4.71
C GLU A 46 13.58 -7.40 4.35
N LEU A 47 13.78 -6.25 3.69
CA LEU A 47 12.68 -5.38 3.24
C LEU A 47 11.74 -6.09 2.25
N TYR A 48 12.26 -6.88 1.31
CA TYR A 48 11.42 -7.65 0.38
C TYR A 48 10.62 -8.73 1.10
N TYR A 49 11.21 -9.46 2.05
CA TYR A 49 10.47 -10.46 2.82
C TYR A 49 9.39 -9.84 3.69
N HIS A 50 9.66 -8.68 4.32
CA HIS A 50 8.62 -7.95 5.04
C HIS A 50 7.48 -7.50 4.11
N MET A 51 7.80 -6.98 2.92
CA MET A 51 6.78 -6.61 1.95
C MET A 51 5.96 -7.83 1.49
N ILE A 52 6.58 -9.00 1.30
CA ILE A 52 5.87 -10.25 1.00
C ILE A 52 4.87 -10.60 2.12
N GLU A 53 5.28 -10.49 3.38
CA GLU A 53 4.39 -10.74 4.51
C GLU A 53 3.25 -9.73 4.57
N ASN A 54 3.49 -8.45 4.29
CA ASN A 54 2.44 -7.44 4.16
C ASN A 54 1.46 -7.81 3.02
N VAL A 55 1.96 -8.23 1.85
CA VAL A 55 1.11 -8.64 0.72
C VAL A 55 0.25 -9.85 1.08
N LYS A 56 0.73 -10.77 1.91
CA LYS A 56 -0.03 -11.96 2.36
C LYS A 56 -1.05 -11.62 3.44
N ASN A 57 -0.64 -10.85 4.44
CA ASN A 57 -1.34 -10.72 5.71
C ASN A 57 -2.23 -9.48 5.80
N ASN A 58 -1.96 -8.42 5.02
CA ASN A 58 -2.73 -7.17 5.08
C ASN A 58 -3.83 -7.20 4.00
N PRO A 59 -5.11 -7.38 4.37
CA PRO A 59 -6.20 -7.33 3.40
C PRO A 59 -6.39 -5.90 2.89
N LEU A 60 -6.80 -5.80 1.61
CA LEU A 60 -7.17 -4.54 0.97
C LEU A 60 -8.67 -4.32 1.13
N VAL A 61 -9.04 -3.14 1.61
CA VAL A 61 -10.43 -2.72 1.77
C VAL A 61 -10.62 -1.47 0.94
N PHE A 62 -11.62 -1.51 0.06
CA PHE A 62 -11.95 -0.39 -0.81
C PHE A 62 -13.24 0.28 -0.35
N TYR A 63 -13.25 1.60 -0.36
CA TYR A 63 -14.41 2.43 -0.05
C TYR A 63 -14.65 3.46 -1.17
N PRO A 64 -15.87 3.96 -1.37
CA PRO A 64 -16.11 5.01 -2.37
C PRO A 64 -15.59 6.35 -1.80
N ARG A 65 -15.16 7.30 -2.65
CA ARG A 65 -14.48 8.54 -2.20
C ARG A 65 -15.26 9.40 -1.20
N LYS A 66 -16.59 9.22 -1.10
CA LYS A 66 -17.38 9.84 -0.03
C LYS A 66 -16.86 9.26 1.29
N ASN A 67 -16.16 10.09 2.06
CA ASN A 67 -15.39 9.74 3.24
C ASN A 67 -15.98 8.53 4.01
N ILE A 68 -15.14 7.60 4.46
CA ILE A 68 -15.54 6.54 5.42
C ILE A 68 -16.37 7.13 6.58
N LYS A 69 -16.04 8.35 7.04
CA LYS A 69 -16.85 9.09 8.02
C LYS A 69 -18.28 9.37 7.56
N GLU A 70 -18.50 9.74 6.31
CA GLU A 70 -19.83 10.00 5.75
C GLU A 70 -20.61 8.71 5.49
N GLU A 71 -19.98 7.64 4.99
CA GLU A 71 -20.70 6.37 4.78
C GLU A 71 -21.04 5.64 6.08
N ILE A 72 -20.14 5.66 7.08
CA ILE A 72 -20.47 5.13 8.41
C ILE A 72 -21.59 5.94 9.06
N VAL A 73 -21.61 7.27 8.88
CA VAL A 73 -22.69 8.14 9.38
C VAL A 73 -24.01 7.93 8.61
N ASN A 74 -23.95 7.59 7.33
CA ASN A 74 -25.14 7.43 6.48
C ASN A 74 -25.79 6.04 6.56
N TYR A 75 -25.19 5.07 7.23
CA TYR A 75 -25.76 3.72 7.36
C TYR A 75 -26.76 3.54 8.52
N GLY A 76 -26.97 4.52 9.41
CA GLY A 76 -27.79 4.40 10.62
C GLY A 76 -26.97 4.67 11.89
N PRO A 77 -27.39 4.27 13.11
CA PRO A 77 -26.73 4.63 14.37
C PRO A 77 -25.45 3.80 14.59
N PHE A 78 -24.48 3.94 13.70
CA PHE A 78 -23.19 3.27 13.79
C PHE A 78 -22.17 4.19 14.47
N GLN A 79 -21.47 3.66 15.47
CA GLN A 79 -20.29 4.32 16.04
C GLN A 79 -19.05 3.60 15.54
N SER A 80 -18.12 4.35 14.94
CA SER A 80 -16.82 3.84 14.53
C SER A 80 -15.68 4.50 15.28
N VAL A 81 -14.77 3.68 15.80
CA VAL A 81 -13.49 4.11 16.35
C VAL A 81 -12.40 3.44 15.52
N SER A 82 -11.62 4.25 14.78
CA SER A 82 -10.45 3.79 14.03
C SER A 82 -9.19 4.34 14.69
N VAL A 83 -8.19 3.48 14.90
CA VAL A 83 -6.83 3.90 15.24
C VAL A 83 -5.99 3.73 13.98
N THR A 84 -5.63 4.84 13.35
CA THR A 84 -4.78 4.85 12.16
C THR A 84 -3.30 4.81 12.58
N LYS A 85 -2.53 3.89 12.00
CA LYS A 85 -1.09 3.68 12.23
C LYS A 85 -0.21 4.24 11.09
N GLY A 86 -0.78 5.08 10.22
CA GLY A 86 -0.13 5.68 9.04
C GLY A 86 -1.16 6.48 8.23
N GLU A 87 -0.88 6.82 6.96
CA GLU A 87 -1.85 7.55 6.11
C GLU A 87 -3.03 6.66 5.66
N HIS A 88 -2.80 5.36 5.44
CA HIS A 88 -3.83 4.41 4.98
C HIS A 88 -3.89 3.07 5.75
N VAL A 89 -3.09 2.89 6.80
CA VAL A 89 -3.06 1.67 7.62
C VAL A 89 -3.91 1.86 8.88
N SER A 90 -5.03 1.15 8.99
CA SER A 90 -5.84 1.14 10.21
C SER A 90 -5.47 -0.06 11.08
N ALA A 91 -5.06 0.18 12.33
CA ALA A 91 -4.70 -0.86 13.30
C ALA A 91 -5.93 -1.59 13.87
N TYR A 92 -7.07 -0.90 13.87
CA TYR A 92 -8.32 -1.41 14.38
C TYR A 92 -9.48 -0.56 13.87
N THR A 93 -10.55 -1.18 13.38
CA THR A 93 -11.86 -0.52 13.25
C THR A 93 -12.88 -1.28 14.07
N GLN A 94 -13.46 -0.56 15.03
CA GLN A 94 -14.69 -0.96 15.70
C GLN A 94 -15.87 -0.44 14.93
N ILE A 95 -16.88 -1.28 14.69
CA ILE A 95 -18.18 -0.85 14.16
C ILE A 95 -19.24 -1.43 15.08
N THR A 96 -19.98 -0.55 15.74
CA THR A 96 -21.12 -0.95 16.58
C THR A 96 -22.42 -0.79 15.79
N LYS A 97 -23.23 -1.85 15.69
CA LYS A 97 -24.57 -1.87 15.08
C LYS A 97 -25.60 -2.34 16.11
N GLY A 98 -26.35 -1.43 16.73
CA GLY A 98 -27.26 -1.80 17.82
C GLY A 98 -26.48 -2.38 19.00
N SER A 99 -26.77 -3.62 19.41
CA SER A 99 -26.02 -4.35 20.45
C SER A 99 -24.82 -5.15 19.92
N GLU A 100 -24.64 -5.22 18.61
CA GLU A 100 -23.55 -5.99 17.99
C GLU A 100 -22.31 -5.11 17.83
N GLN A 101 -21.20 -5.55 18.41
CA GLN A 101 -19.90 -4.89 18.30
C GLN A 101 -19.00 -5.73 17.42
N HIS A 102 -18.58 -5.17 16.29
CA HIS A 102 -17.63 -5.81 15.39
C HIS A 102 -16.28 -5.14 15.49
N ILE A 103 -15.27 -5.97 15.69
CA ILE A 103 -13.94 -5.58 16.09
C ILE A 103 -12.97 -6.18 15.06
N VAL A 104 -12.41 -5.37 14.15
CA VAL A 104 -11.37 -5.86 13.21
C VAL A 104 -9.99 -5.54 13.76
N LYS A 105 -9.37 -6.47 14.49
CA LYS A 105 -7.98 -6.38 15.00
C LYS A 105 -6.98 -6.97 14.00
N SER A 106 -6.83 -6.36 12.84
CA SER A 106 -5.81 -6.74 11.87
C SER A 106 -5.27 -5.46 11.26
N ASP A 107 -3.99 -5.42 10.88
CA ASP A 107 -3.52 -4.35 10.00
C ASP A 107 -4.17 -4.56 8.63
N TYR A 108 -4.90 -3.55 8.13
CA TYR A 108 -5.51 -3.58 6.79
C TYR A 108 -5.29 -2.25 6.09
N ILE A 109 -5.19 -2.34 4.76
CA ILE A 109 -4.93 -1.19 3.88
C ILE A 109 -6.26 -0.67 3.36
N ASN A 110 -6.58 0.59 3.65
CA ASN A 110 -7.81 1.26 3.24
C ASN A 110 -7.57 2.24 2.10
N LEU A 111 -8.16 1.97 0.94
CA LEU A 111 -7.99 2.82 -0.24
C LEU A 111 -9.34 3.22 -0.86
N PRO A 112 -9.49 4.46 -1.35
CA PRO A 112 -10.60 4.82 -2.21
C PRO A 112 -10.58 3.93 -3.47
N ALA A 113 -11.71 3.32 -3.80
CA ALA A 113 -11.83 2.43 -4.95
C ALA A 113 -11.43 3.10 -6.26
N GLU A 114 -11.77 4.39 -6.41
CA GLU A 114 -11.44 5.20 -7.59
C GLU A 114 -9.95 5.54 -7.74
N HIS A 115 -9.17 5.47 -6.65
CA HIS A 115 -7.72 5.60 -6.74
C HIS A 115 -7.10 4.34 -7.34
N VAL A 116 -7.80 3.20 -7.25
CA VAL A 116 -7.29 1.89 -7.67
C VAL A 116 -7.90 1.38 -8.97
N PHE A 117 -9.17 1.71 -9.25
CA PHE A 117 -9.92 1.16 -10.35
C PHE A 117 -10.53 2.23 -11.25
N HIS A 118 -10.47 1.99 -12.55
CA HIS A 118 -11.27 2.69 -13.55
C HIS A 118 -12.25 1.70 -14.20
N GLY A 119 -13.54 1.82 -13.86
CA GLY A 119 -14.51 0.77 -14.16
C GLY A 119 -14.07 -0.57 -13.56
N ASP A 120 -14.08 -1.65 -14.34
CA ASP A 120 -13.69 -2.98 -13.86
C ASP A 120 -12.17 -3.24 -13.83
N LYS A 121 -11.35 -2.27 -14.27
CA LYS A 121 -9.91 -2.45 -14.46
C LYS A 121 -9.12 -1.78 -13.35
N MET A 122 -8.12 -2.47 -12.83
CA MET A 122 -7.11 -1.85 -11.96
C MET A 122 -6.25 -0.91 -12.81
N THR A 123 -6.08 0.32 -12.36
CA THR A 123 -5.27 1.34 -13.03
C THR A 123 -3.79 1.15 -12.73
N VAL A 124 -2.93 1.78 -13.54
CA VAL A 124 -1.49 1.84 -13.28
C VAL A 124 -1.27 2.51 -11.92
N ASP A 125 -1.86 3.67 -11.70
CA ASP A 125 -1.89 4.41 -10.44
C ASP A 125 -2.30 3.51 -9.26
N GLY A 126 -3.34 2.71 -9.44
CA GLY A 126 -3.83 1.77 -8.44
C GLY A 126 -2.82 0.70 -8.05
N VAL A 127 -2.07 0.19 -9.02
CA VAL A 127 -0.96 -0.75 -8.77
C VAL A 127 0.12 -0.07 -7.92
N PHE A 128 0.49 1.17 -8.26
CA PHE A 128 1.50 1.91 -7.49
C PHE A 128 1.03 2.23 -6.08
N THR A 129 -0.20 2.72 -5.92
CA THR A 129 -0.78 3.00 -4.60
C THR A 129 -0.75 1.75 -3.73
N ILE A 130 -1.26 0.61 -4.23
CA ILE A 130 -1.25 -0.63 -3.44
C ILE A 130 0.18 -1.09 -3.13
N ALA A 131 1.09 -1.01 -4.10
CA ALA A 131 2.49 -1.38 -3.88
C ALA A 131 3.17 -0.51 -2.83
N HIS A 132 2.91 0.81 -2.85
CA HIS A 132 3.38 1.76 -1.83
C HIS A 132 2.85 1.39 -0.45
N GLU A 133 1.55 1.12 -0.34
CA GLU A 133 0.93 0.73 0.93
C GLU A 133 1.49 -0.58 1.51
N TYR A 134 1.78 -1.56 0.65
CA TYR A 134 2.44 -2.79 1.10
C TYR A 134 3.90 -2.59 1.53
N ALA A 135 4.53 -1.49 1.10
CA ALA A 135 5.91 -1.17 1.41
C ALA A 135 6.07 -0.26 2.64
N HIS A 136 4.99 0.04 3.37
CA HIS A 136 5.08 0.63 4.70
C HIS A 136 5.50 -0.39 5.75
N PHE A 137 6.39 0.02 6.67
CA PHE A 137 6.96 -0.84 7.71
C PHE A 137 6.86 -0.19 9.09
N PRO A 138 6.81 -0.98 10.17
CA PRO A 138 7.00 -0.45 11.51
C PRO A 138 8.34 0.31 11.61
N LYS A 139 8.29 1.56 12.10
CA LYS A 139 9.45 2.49 12.25
C LYS A 139 10.76 1.86 12.76
N PRO A 140 10.78 0.89 13.70
CA PRO A 140 12.03 0.28 14.19
C PRO A 140 12.89 -0.44 13.13
N VAL A 141 12.27 -0.99 12.08
CA VAL A 141 12.98 -1.73 11.01
C VAL A 141 13.84 -0.79 10.16
N LEU A 142 13.52 0.50 10.14
CA LEU A 142 14.12 1.49 9.25
C LEU A 142 15.28 2.28 9.88
N GLY A 143 15.65 2.01 11.13
CA GLY A 143 16.74 2.71 11.82
C GLY A 143 18.06 2.75 11.02
N PRO A 144 18.58 1.59 10.56
CA PRO A 144 19.78 1.55 9.73
C PRO A 144 19.63 2.28 8.38
N PHE A 145 18.44 2.24 7.78
CA PHE A 145 18.12 2.92 6.52
C PHE A 145 18.10 4.45 6.70
N ALA A 146 17.41 4.94 7.73
CA ALA A 146 17.34 6.36 8.10
C ALA A 146 18.73 6.93 8.37
N GLN A 147 19.56 6.21 9.14
CA GLN A 147 20.94 6.60 9.44
C GLN A 147 21.80 6.68 8.17
N ARG A 148 21.68 5.70 7.27
CA ARG A 148 22.44 5.65 6.01
C ARG A 148 22.19 6.87 5.12
N TYR A 149 20.95 7.36 5.08
CA TYR A 149 20.55 8.46 4.20
C TYR A 149 20.36 9.81 4.92
N ARG A 150 20.63 9.89 6.23
CA ARG A 150 20.47 11.10 7.06
C ARG A 150 19.05 11.68 6.99
N LEU A 151 18.06 10.82 6.98
CA LEU A 151 16.64 11.17 6.95
C LEU A 151 16.04 11.01 8.35
N ASN A 152 14.98 11.77 8.65
CA ASN A 152 14.16 11.44 9.82
C ASN A 152 13.39 10.12 9.59
N HIS A 153 12.84 9.52 10.63
CA HIS A 153 12.18 8.21 10.51
C HIS A 153 10.98 8.20 9.55
N GLU A 154 10.24 9.30 9.43
CA GLU A 154 9.07 9.41 8.55
C GLU A 154 9.50 9.54 7.09
N GLN A 155 10.49 10.39 6.81
CA GLN A 155 11.10 10.50 5.49
C GLN A 155 11.78 9.20 5.06
N ALA A 156 12.39 8.48 6.00
CA ALA A 156 13.02 7.19 5.73
C ALA A 156 11.99 6.11 5.37
N GLU A 157 10.84 6.12 6.04
CA GLU A 157 9.73 5.21 5.75
C GLU A 157 9.12 5.48 4.38
N GLU A 158 8.73 6.73 4.11
CA GLU A 158 8.16 7.12 2.82
C GLU A 158 9.13 6.85 1.67
N LEU A 159 10.41 7.18 1.86
CA LEU A 159 11.42 6.93 0.85
C LEU A 159 11.59 5.42 0.60
N ALA A 160 11.62 4.60 1.66
CA ALA A 160 11.69 3.15 1.51
C ALA A 160 10.48 2.61 0.75
N ALA A 161 9.28 3.08 1.06
CA ALA A 161 8.04 2.70 0.39
C ALA A 161 8.05 3.10 -1.10
N ASP A 162 8.52 4.31 -1.42
CA ASP A 162 8.65 4.80 -2.79
C ASP A 162 9.65 3.98 -3.62
N ILE A 163 10.81 3.62 -3.06
CA ILE A 163 11.80 2.78 -3.76
C ILE A 163 11.24 1.40 -4.05
N LEU A 164 10.64 0.76 -3.03
CA LEU A 164 10.21 -0.62 -3.13
C LEU A 164 9.04 -0.74 -4.09
N SER A 165 8.10 0.20 -4.05
CA SER A 165 7.02 0.30 -5.04
C SER A 165 7.56 0.52 -6.46
N ALA A 166 8.55 1.41 -6.65
CA ALA A 166 9.21 1.63 -7.94
C ALA A 166 9.94 0.37 -8.46
N LYS A 167 10.71 -0.31 -7.60
CA LYS A 167 11.40 -1.58 -7.93
C LYS A 167 10.40 -2.64 -8.35
N LEU A 168 9.35 -2.83 -7.56
CA LEU A 168 8.31 -3.80 -7.83
C LEU A 168 7.66 -3.52 -9.19
N ALA A 169 7.27 -2.27 -9.45
CA ALA A 169 6.66 -1.89 -10.72
C ALA A 169 7.58 -2.09 -11.93
N ALA A 170 8.85 -1.71 -11.82
CA ALA A 170 9.83 -1.94 -12.89
C ALA A 170 9.96 -3.42 -13.24
N ARG A 171 9.99 -4.30 -12.22
CA ARG A 171 10.08 -5.76 -12.39
C ARG A 171 8.77 -6.40 -12.84
N LEU A 172 7.62 -5.80 -12.52
CA LEU A 172 6.31 -6.18 -13.09
C LEU A 172 6.17 -5.78 -14.58
N GLY A 173 7.14 -5.05 -15.14
CA GLY A 173 7.23 -4.75 -16.56
C GLY A 173 6.71 -3.37 -16.96
N PHE A 174 6.35 -2.51 -16.01
CA PHE A 174 6.00 -1.12 -16.30
C PHE A 174 7.24 -0.37 -16.81
N ASN A 175 7.06 0.51 -17.79
CA ASN A 175 8.15 1.33 -18.32
C ASN A 175 8.33 2.63 -17.53
N GLU A 176 9.46 3.30 -17.72
CA GLU A 176 9.78 4.56 -17.02
C GLU A 176 8.68 5.61 -17.20
N ALA A 177 8.12 5.76 -18.40
CA ALA A 177 7.05 6.72 -18.67
C ALA A 177 5.74 6.42 -17.92
N GLN A 178 5.53 5.16 -17.51
CA GLN A 178 4.41 4.75 -16.66
C GLN A 178 4.73 4.89 -15.17
N ILE A 179 6.01 4.74 -14.78
CA ILE A 179 6.42 4.74 -13.37
C ILE A 179 6.64 6.17 -12.85
N MET A 180 7.41 6.98 -13.57
CA MET A 180 7.91 8.27 -13.08
C MET A 180 6.80 9.28 -12.70
N PRO A 181 5.67 9.38 -13.43
CA PRO A 181 4.60 10.32 -13.07
C PRO A 181 4.04 10.13 -11.65
N HIS A 182 4.09 8.92 -11.08
CA HIS A 182 3.59 8.64 -9.73
C HIS A 182 4.42 9.27 -8.61
N PHE A 183 5.65 9.69 -8.92
CA PHE A 183 6.59 10.24 -7.94
C PHE A 183 6.73 11.76 -8.06
N TYR A 184 6.18 12.39 -9.10
CA TYR A 184 6.26 13.84 -9.27
C TYR A 184 5.60 14.59 -8.12
N GLY A 185 6.32 15.59 -7.59
CA GLY A 185 5.85 16.42 -6.49
C GLY A 185 6.09 15.80 -5.11
N ARG A 186 6.43 14.52 -5.00
CA ARG A 186 6.84 13.90 -3.72
C ARG A 186 8.22 14.38 -3.26
N GLU A 187 9.03 14.93 -4.17
CA GLU A 187 10.34 15.51 -3.85
C GLU A 187 10.31 16.57 -2.73
N ILE A 188 9.19 17.28 -2.56
CA ILE A 188 9.02 18.31 -1.53
C ILE A 188 9.16 17.74 -0.11
N VAL A 189 8.86 16.46 0.07
CA VAL A 189 8.92 15.75 1.37
C VAL A 189 10.37 15.45 1.77
N TYR A 190 11.27 15.33 0.79
CA TYR A 190 12.63 14.84 1.00
C TYR A 190 13.72 15.92 1.00
N GLY A 191 13.33 17.20 0.92
CA GLY A 191 14.25 18.34 1.02
C GLY A 191 15.36 18.30 -0.03
N SER A 192 16.62 18.26 0.40
CA SER A 192 17.79 18.23 -0.50
C SER A 192 18.15 16.83 -1.01
N PHE A 193 17.41 15.79 -0.64
CA PHE A 193 17.67 14.44 -1.14
C PHE A 193 17.34 14.36 -2.64
N PRO A 194 18.22 13.77 -3.49
CA PRO A 194 18.02 13.72 -4.95
C PRO A 194 17.00 12.63 -5.34
N PHE A 195 15.77 12.75 -4.84
CA PHE A 195 14.71 11.74 -4.90
C PHE A 195 14.45 11.23 -6.31
N MET A 196 14.12 12.12 -7.24
CA MET A 196 13.74 11.76 -8.61
C MET A 196 14.87 11.08 -9.38
N ALA A 197 16.12 11.54 -9.21
CA ALA A 197 17.29 10.92 -9.83
C ALA A 197 17.52 9.50 -9.28
N TRP A 198 17.17 9.27 -8.02
CA TRP A 198 17.33 7.98 -7.37
C TRP A 198 16.25 6.98 -7.77
N ILE A 199 14.98 7.41 -7.82
CA ILE A 199 13.88 6.60 -8.37
C ILE A 199 14.17 6.22 -9.82
N LYS A 200 14.65 7.15 -10.65
CA LYS A 200 15.05 6.86 -12.02
C LYS A 200 16.11 5.75 -12.10
N LYS A 201 17.17 5.87 -11.31
CA LYS A 201 18.23 4.86 -11.24
C LYS A 201 17.73 3.49 -10.81
N VAL A 202 16.70 3.45 -9.95
CA VAL A 202 16.04 2.21 -9.52
C VAL A 202 15.28 1.58 -10.69
N VAL A 203 14.52 2.38 -11.43
CA VAL A 203 13.71 1.92 -12.58
C VAL A 203 14.58 1.44 -13.74
N GLU A 204 15.74 2.07 -13.97
CA GLU A 204 16.68 1.70 -15.04
C GLU A 204 17.41 0.36 -14.79
N ARG A 205 17.50 -0.07 -13.53
CA ARG A 205 18.22 -1.29 -13.11
C ARG A 205 17.31 -2.51 -13.03
N LYS A 206 16.63 -2.83 -14.15
CA LYS A 206 15.70 -3.97 -14.28
C LYS A 206 16.32 -5.32 -13.93
#